data_AF-A0A963VEF1-F1
#
_entry.id   AF-A0A963VEF1-F1
#
_cell.length_a   1.000
_cell.length_b   1.000
_cell.length_c   1.000
_cell.angle_alpha   90.00
_cell.angle_beta   90.00
_cell.angle_gamma   90.00
#
_symmetry.space_group_name_H-M   'P 1'
#
loop_
_entity.id
_entity.type
_entity.pdbx_description
1 polymer ?
#
loop_
_entity_poly.entity_id
_entity_poly.type
_entity_poly.pdbx_seq_one_letter_code
_entity_poly.pdbx_strand_id
1 'polypeptide(L)' 'MSRAYQNLGLPPEVSPLTVLRTAIRRLHPDTLAVRSWREARKRYYRELLQAHAAAQATVEAPQPAEAG' A
#
# COMPACT_ATOMS: atom_id res chain seq x y z
N MET A 1 8.92 -1.13 7.07
CA MET A 1 8.06 -0.86 5.89
C MET A 1 7.56 -2.18 5.30
N SER A 2 6.27 -2.30 4.97
CA SER A 2 5.68 -3.55 4.44
C SER A 2 6.28 -3.91 3.07
N ARG A 3 6.80 -5.14 2.93
CA ARG A 3 7.37 -5.66 1.67
C ARG A 3 6.34 -5.73 0.55
N ALA A 4 5.08 -5.96 0.90
CA ALA A 4 3.97 -5.98 -0.05
C ALA A 4 3.77 -4.63 -0.74
N TYR A 5 3.85 -3.52 0.01
CA TYR A 5 3.74 -2.18 -0.54
C TYR A 5 4.91 -1.84 -1.47
N GLN A 6 6.15 -2.18 -1.07
CA GLN A 6 7.34 -2.00 -1.92
C GLN A 6 7.24 -2.79 -3.24
N ASN A 7 6.70 -4.01 -3.20
CA ASN A 7 6.48 -4.83 -4.40
C ASN A 7 5.45 -4.23 -5.37
N LEU A 8 4.60 -3.30 -4.93
CA LEU A 8 3.68 -2.58 -5.81
C LEU A 8 4.37 -1.48 -6.60
N GLY A 9 5.54 -1.00 -6.15
CA GLY A 9 6.31 0.04 -6.84
C GLY A 9 5.55 1.37 -6.98
N LEU A 10 4.63 1.67 -6.07
CA LEU A 10 3.77 2.85 -6.15
C LEU A 10 4.43 4.05 -5.48
N PRO A 11 4.41 5.24 -6.13
CA PRO A 11 4.88 6.47 -5.50
C PRO A 11 3.96 6.85 -4.34
N PRO A 12 4.48 7.52 -3.31
CA PRO A 12 3.70 7.93 -2.15
C PRO A 12 2.65 9.01 -2.47
N GLU A 13 2.78 9.80 -3.55
CA GLU A 13 1.77 10.82 -3.90
C GLU A 13 0.45 10.24 -4.46
N VAL A 14 0.40 8.94 -4.76
CA VAL A 14 -0.80 8.34 -5.35
C VAL A 14 -1.92 8.21 -4.31
N SER A 15 -3.18 8.31 -4.77
CA SER A 15 -4.32 8.10 -3.88
C SER A 15 -4.31 6.70 -3.24
N PRO A 16 -4.72 6.56 -1.96
CA PRO A 16 -4.91 5.27 -1.31
C PRO A 16 -5.80 4.30 -2.11
N LEU A 17 -6.75 4.83 -2.89
CA LEU A 17 -7.65 4.04 -3.72
C LEU A 17 -6.93 3.41 -4.93
N THR A 18 -5.91 4.11 -5.46
CA THR A 18 -5.00 3.58 -6.50
C THR A 18 -4.13 2.46 -5.96
N VAL A 19 -3.70 2.56 -4.70
CA VAL A 19 -2.95 1.50 -4.02
C VAL A 19 -3.78 0.22 -3.90
N LEU A 20 -5.03 0.35 -3.44
CA LEU A 20 -5.96 -0.79 -3.36
C LEU A 20 -6.26 -1.40 -4.73
N ARG A 21 -6.56 -0.57 -5.74
CA ARG A 21 -6.84 -1.07 -7.11
C ARG A 21 -5.67 -1.83 -7.70
N THR A 22 -4.44 -1.38 -7.46
CA THR A 22 -3.24 -2.05 -7.96
C THR A 22 -3.00 -3.36 -7.23
N ALA A 23 -3.18 -3.39 -5.91
CA ALA A 23 -3.12 -4.61 -5.13
C ALA A 23 -4.18 -5.64 -5.56
N ILE A 24 -5.42 -5.19 -5.77
CA ILE A 24 -6.53 -6.03 -6.25
C ILE A 24 -6.24 -6.56 -7.66
N ARG A 25 -5.72 -5.74 -8.58
CA ARG A 25 -5.34 -6.22 -9.93
C ARG A 25 -4.23 -7.27 -9.88
N ARG A 26 -3.33 -7.18 -8.91
CA ARG A 26 -2.22 -8.13 -8.73
C ARG A 26 -2.66 -9.41 -8.02
N LEU A 27 -3.69 -9.34 -7.16
CA LEU A 27 -4.39 -10.51 -6.64
C LEU A 27 -5.33 -11.05 -7.73
N HIS A 28 -4.95 -12.16 -8.36
CA HIS A 28 -5.75 -12.81 -9.39
C HIS A 28 -7.23 -12.98 -8.95
N PRO A 29 -8.24 -12.83 -9.84
CA PRO A 29 -9.66 -12.96 -9.49
C PRO A 29 -10.00 -14.26 -8.74
N ASP A 30 -9.27 -15.35 -8.96
CA ASP A 30 -9.44 -16.60 -8.23
C ASP A 30 -9.15 -16.45 -6.72
N THR A 31 -8.15 -15.64 -6.37
CA THR A 31 -7.83 -15.30 -4.97
C THR A 31 -8.93 -14.44 -4.33
N LEU A 32 -9.67 -13.68 -5.13
CA LEU A 32 -10.82 -12.87 -4.66
C LEU A 32 -12.09 -13.72 -4.48
N ALA A 33 -12.26 -14.75 -5.32
CA ALA A 33 -13.39 -15.66 -5.29
C ALA A 33 -13.44 -16.53 -4.01
N VAL A 34 -12.29 -16.80 -3.39
CA VAL A 34 -12.22 -17.57 -2.13
C VAL A 34 -12.85 -16.77 -0.98
N ARG A 35 -14.04 -17.19 -0.54
CA ARG A 35 -14.81 -16.49 0.51
C ARG A 35 -14.16 -16.55 1.89
N SER A 36 -13.49 -17.65 2.23
CA SER A 36 -12.78 -17.83 3.50
C SER A 36 -11.59 -16.86 3.68
N TRP A 37 -11.08 -16.29 2.58
CA TRP A 37 -9.98 -15.33 2.63
C TRP A 37 -10.41 -13.89 2.82
N ARG A 38 -11.71 -13.60 3.00
CA ARG A 38 -12.22 -12.23 3.18
C ARG A 38 -11.52 -11.49 4.32
N GLU A 39 -11.36 -12.10 5.48
CA GLU A 39 -10.70 -11.46 6.63
C GLU A 39 -9.19 -11.28 6.41
N ALA A 40 -8.52 -12.27 5.82
CA ALA A 40 -7.12 -12.15 5.43
C ALA A 40 -6.90 -11.00 4.42
N ARG A 41 -7.80 -10.84 3.44
CA ARG A 41 -7.76 -9.74 2.46
C ARG A 41 -7.95 -8.36 3.13
N LYS A 42 -8.93 -8.23 4.03
CA LYS A 42 -9.14 -6.98 4.77
C LYS A 42 -7.90 -6.59 5.58
N ARG A 43 -7.29 -7.55 6.27
CA ARG A 43 -6.05 -7.33 7.02
C ARG A 43 -4.91 -6.90 6.10
N TYR A 44 -4.73 -7.60 4.97
CA TYR A 44 -3.73 -7.25 3.97
C TYR A 44 -3.93 -5.81 3.45
N TYR A 45 -5.15 -5.41 3.10
CA TYR A 45 -5.43 -4.04 2.65
C TYR A 45 -5.16 -2.99 3.73
N ARG A 46 -5.47 -3.28 5.00
CA ARG A 46 -5.15 -2.38 6.11
C ARG A 46 -3.65 -2.18 6.28
N GLU A 47 -2.87 -3.26 6.29
CA GLU A 47 -1.40 -3.19 6.38
C GLU A 47 -0.80 -2.41 5.20
N LEU A 48 -1.39 -2.56 4.00
CA LEU A 48 -0.99 -1.84 2.80
C LEU A 48 -1.26 -0.33 2.90
N LEU A 49 -2.45 0.04 3.36
CA LEU A 49 -2.84 1.44 3.56
C LEU A 49 -1.99 2.10 4.66
N GLN A 50 -1.71 1.39 5.74
CA GLN A 50 -0.85 1.90 6.82
C GLN A 50 0.59 2.12 6.34
N ALA A 51 1.14 1.20 5.54
CA ALA A 51 2.46 1.37 4.95
C ALA A 51 2.52 2.56 3.97
N HIS A 52 1.46 2.76 3.19
CA HIS A 52 1.33 3.88 2.28
C HIS A 52 1.20 5.22 3.03
N ALA A 53 0.41 5.27 4.10
CA ALA A 53 0.31 6.46 4.96
C ALA A 53 1.67 6.81 5.61
N ALA A 54 2.44 5.81 6.04
CA ALA A 54 3.79 6.02 6.56
C ALA A 54 4.77 6.54 5.48
N ALA A 55 4.63 6.06 4.23
CA ALA A 55 5.41 6.58 3.11
C ALA A 55 5.02 8.03 2.77
N GLN A 56 3.73 8.35 2.77
CA GLN A 56 3.25 9.73 2.60
C GLN A 56 3.77 10.65 3.70
N ALA A 57 3.71 10.25 4.96
CA ALA A 57 4.24 11.04 6.07
C ALA A 57 5.76 11.29 5.96
N THR A 58 6.50 10.39 5.32
CA THR A 58 7.94 10.57 5.07
C THR A 58 8.21 11.58 3.95
N VAL A 59 7.30 11.71 2.98
CA VAL A 59 7.38 12.69 1.88
C VAL A 59 6.81 14.05 2.25
N GLU A 60 5.74 14.08 3.04
CA GLU A 60 5.10 15.30 3.55
C GLU A 60 5.95 15.97 4.64
N ALA A 61 6.72 15.19 5.41
CA ALA A 61 7.76 15.77 6.23
C ALA A 61 8.82 16.37 5.28
N PRO A 62 8.96 17.72 5.20
CA PRO A 62 10.07 18.27 4.45
C PRO A 62 11.32 17.73 5.12
N GLN A 63 12.12 16.97 4.37
CA GLN A 63 13.48 16.69 4.82
C GLN A 63 14.12 18.05 5.08
N PRO A 64 14.62 18.36 6.30
CA PRO A 64 15.42 19.54 6.46
C PRO A 64 16.62 19.31 5.55
N ALA A 65 16.68 20.16 4.52
CA ALA A 65 17.74 20.17 3.55
C ALA A 65 19.08 20.06 4.27
N GLU A 66 19.92 19.20 3.70
CA GLU A 66 21.35 19.11 3.95
C GLU A 66 21.92 20.54 4.12
N ALA A 67 22.18 20.93 5.36
CA ALA A 67 22.97 22.12 5.67
C ALA A 67 24.41 21.62 5.88
N GLY A 68 25.14 21.54 4.76
CA GLY A 68 26.59 21.47 4.73
C GLY A 68 27.18 22.84 4.50
#